data_AF-A0A7W6H3R4-F1
#
_entry.id   AF-A0A7W6H3R4-F1
#
_cell.length_a   1.000
_cell.length_b   1.000
_cell.length_c   1.000
_cell.angle_alpha   90.00
_cell.angle_beta   90.00
_cell.angle_gamma   90.00
#
_symmetry.space_group_name_H-M   'P 1'
#
loop_
_entity.id
_entity.type
_entity.pdbx_description
1 polymer ?
#
loop_
_entity_poly.entity_id
_entity_poly.type
_entity_poly.pdbx_seq_one_letter_code
_entity_poly.pdbx_strand_id
1 'polypeptide(L)' 'MTIKAILFDIGDSPYDIRAAAKLGLRTIAVRSGGFADDVLTAAGAVAIYDDPADLLARYETSPLMAS' A
#
# COMPACT_ATOMS: atom_id res chain seq x y z
N MET A 1 -23.94 -14.93 -2.59
CA MET A 1 -22.67 -14.49 -3.20
C MET A 1 -22.22 -13.26 -2.44
N THR A 2 -21.40 -13.44 -1.41
CA THR A 2 -20.97 -12.33 -0.55
C THR A 2 -19.67 -11.78 -1.13
N ILE A 3 -19.68 -10.51 -1.54
CA ILE A 3 -18.44 -9.81 -1.90
C ILE A 3 -17.63 -9.69 -0.60
N LYS A 4 -16.45 -10.32 -0.55
CA LYS A 4 -15.50 -10.12 0.53
C LYS A 4 -14.71 -8.87 0.19
N ALA A 5 -15.12 -7.73 0.74
CA ALA A 5 -14.36 -6.49 0.56
C ALA A 5 -12.97 -6.66 1.18
N ILE A 6 -11.94 -6.36 0.39
CA ILE A 6 -10.56 -6.32 0.85
C ILE A 6 -10.21 -4.85 1.06
N LEU A 7 -9.85 -4.50 2.30
CA LEU A 7 -9.48 -3.14 2.68
C LEU A 7 -7.95 -2.99 2.67
N PHE A 8 -7.50 -1.88 2.09
CA PHE A 8 -6.09 -1.48 2.05
C PHE A 8 -5.92 -0.14 2.75
N ASP A 9 -4.76 0.02 3.37
CA ASP A 9 -4.22 1.31 3.77
C ASP A 9 -3.33 1.86 2.63
N ILE A 10 -3.30 3.20 2.49
CA ILE A 10 -2.37 3.89 1.59
C ILE A 10 -1.59 4.87 2.46
N GLY A 11 -0.31 4.58 2.65
CA GLY A 11 0.60 5.34 3.50
C GLY A 11 1.91 5.65 2.81
N ASP A 12 2.70 6.54 3.39
CA ASP A 12 3.99 6.93 2.83
C ASP A 12 5.16 6.70 3.81
N SER A 13 4.85 6.27 5.02
CA SER A 13 5.81 6.03 6.08
C SER A 13 5.78 4.58 6.60
N PRO A 14 6.89 4.08 7.16
CA PRO A 14 6.90 2.80 7.87
C PRO A 14 5.97 2.78 9.09
N TYR A 15 5.56 3.94 9.59
CA TYR A 15 4.65 4.04 10.72
C TYR A 15 3.21 3.69 10.31
N ASP A 16 2.76 4.18 9.16
CA ASP A 16 1.44 3.87 8.60
C ASP A 16 1.32 2.36 8.35
N ILE A 17 2.33 1.78 7.70
CA ILE A 17 2.39 0.36 7.38
C ILE A 17 2.28 -0.49 8.66
N ARG A 18 3.05 -0.16 9.71
CA ARG A 18 3.01 -0.89 10.98
C ARG A 18 1.70 -0.67 11.74
N ALA A 19 1.06 0.49 11.60
CA ALA A 19 -0.23 0.77 12.21
C ALA A 19 -1.35 -0.01 11.52
N ALA A 20 -1.39 0.00 10.20
CA ALA A 20 -2.32 -0.77 9.37
C ALA A 20 -2.20 -2.28 9.62
N ALA A 21 -0.97 -2.78 9.75
CA ALA A 21 -0.72 -4.18 10.08
C ALA A 21 -1.35 -4.60 11.43
N LYS A 22 -1.39 -3.72 12.43
CA LYS A 22 -2.07 -4.00 13.72
C LYS A 22 -3.59 -4.14 13.57
N LEU A 23 -4.16 -3.59 12.50
CA LEU A 23 -5.58 -3.73 12.13
C LEU A 23 -5.82 -4.86 11.11
N GLY A 24 -4.78 -5.62 10.75
CA GLY A 24 -4.85 -6.69 9.76
C GLY A 24 -5.00 -6.19 8.31
N LEU A 25 -4.69 -4.92 8.06
CA LEU A 25 -4.74 -4.32 6.73
C LEU A 25 -3.42 -4.53 5.99
N ARG A 26 -3.50 -4.61 4.66
CA ARG A 26 -2.34 -4.53 3.78
C ARG A 26 -2.12 -3.06 3.39
N THR A 27 -0.87 -2.62 3.35
CA THR A 27 -0.54 -1.24 2.95
C THR A 27 0.11 -1.18 1.58
N ILE A 28 -0.40 -0.31 0.72
CA ILE A 28 0.28 0.15 -0.49
C ILE A 28 1.03 1.44 -0.13
N ALA A 29 2.33 1.47 -0.35
CA ALA A 29 3.15 2.63 -0.02
C ALA A 29 3.31 3.58 -1.22
N VAL A 30 3.39 4.88 -0.96
CA VAL A 30 3.81 5.89 -1.94
C VAL A 30 5.09 6.59 -1.46
N ARG A 31 5.98 6.98 -2.39
CA ARG A 31 7.31 7.57 -2.04
C ARG A 31 7.25 9.03 -1.59
N SER A 32 6.07 9.64 -1.52
CA SER A 32 5.89 11.04 -1.11
C SER A 32 6.46 11.38 0.28
N GLY A 33 6.57 10.37 1.16
CA GLY A 33 7.10 10.51 2.52
C GLY A 33 8.63 10.53 2.62
N GLY A 34 9.36 10.31 1.52
CA GLY A 34 10.82 10.39 1.48
C GLY A 34 11.56 9.21 2.13
N PHE A 35 10.86 8.10 2.41
CA PHE A 35 11.48 6.87 2.91
C PHE A 35 11.99 6.01 1.74
N ALA A 36 13.12 5.33 1.96
CA ALA A 36 13.68 4.40 0.99
C ALA A 36 12.81 3.13 0.88
N ASP A 37 12.82 2.53 -0.31
CA ASP A 37 11.99 1.36 -0.64
C ASP A 37 12.25 0.15 0.28
N ASP A 38 13.50 -0.03 0.71
CA ASP A 38 13.90 -1.11 1.61
C ASP A 38 13.28 -0.94 3.00
N VAL A 39 13.20 0.30 3.51
CA VAL A 39 12.52 0.65 4.76
C VAL A 39 11.02 0.37 4.69
N LEU A 40 10.38 0.75 3.58
CA LEU A 40 8.95 0.53 3.37
C LEU A 40 8.63 -0.96 3.18
N THR A 41 9.47 -1.67 2.43
CA THR A 41 9.35 -3.13 2.25
C THR A 41 9.55 -3.88 3.56
N ALA A 42 10.58 -3.53 4.35
CA ALA A 42 10.84 -4.13 5.65
C ALA A 42 9.74 -3.82 6.68
N ALA A 43 9.01 -2.72 6.52
CA ALA A 43 7.83 -2.42 7.33
C ALA A 43 6.61 -3.26 6.95
N GLY A 44 6.56 -3.81 5.73
CA GLY A 44 5.50 -4.70 5.25
C GLY A 44 4.64 -4.16 4.10
N ALA A 45 5.10 -3.14 3.37
CA ALA A 45 4.39 -2.66 2.17
C ALA A 45 4.23 -3.78 1.14
N VAL A 46 3.04 -3.93 0.56
CA VAL A 46 2.77 -4.98 -0.45
C VAL A 46 3.00 -4.49 -1.89
N ALA A 47 3.07 -3.18 -2.07
CA ALA A 47 3.46 -2.53 -3.32
C ALA A 47 3.95 -1.11 -2.98
N ILE A 48 4.84 -0.56 -3.82
CA ILE A 48 5.39 0.79 -3.68
C ILE A 48 5.22 1.51 -5.02
N TYR A 49 4.68 2.73 -4.98
CA TYR A 49 4.49 3.62 -6.13
C TYR A 49 5.18 4.96 -5.88
N ASP A 50 5.46 5.71 -6.94
CA ASP A 50 6.09 7.03 -6.78
C ASP A 50 5.15 8.00 -6.04
N ASP A 51 3.90 8.06 -6.47
CA ASP A 51 2.85 8.89 -5.90
C ASP A 51 1.45 8.30 -6.21
N PRO A 52 0.35 8.92 -5.74
CA PRO A 52 -1.00 8.44 -6.06
C PRO A 52 -1.34 8.45 -7.56
N ALA A 53 -0.72 9.32 -8.37
CA ALA A 53 -0.95 9.38 -9.81
C ALA A 53 -0.30 8.18 -10.53
N ASP A 54 0.91 7.76 -10.10
CA ASP A 54 1.54 6.52 -10.59
C ASP A 54 0.70 5.28 -10.22
N LEU A 55 0.16 5.22 -9.00
CA LEU A 55 -0.78 4.17 -8.60
C LEU A 55 -2.02 4.15 -9.51
N LEU A 56 -2.60 5.31 -9.81
CA LEU A 56 -3.76 5.41 -10.71
C LEU A 56 -3.41 4.99 -12.15
N ALA A 57 -2.26 5.41 -12.67
CA ALA A 57 -1.79 5.05 -14.00
C ALA A 57 -1.61 3.54 -14.16
N ARG A 58 -1.29 2.84 -13.06
CA ARG A 58 -1.05 1.39 -13.03
C ARG A 58 -2.17 0.61 -12.35
N TYR A 59 -3.34 1.24 -12.18
CA TYR A 59 -4.45 0.72 -11.37
C TYR A 59 -4.87 -0.70 -11.75
N GLU A 60 -4.99 -0.99 -13.05
CA GLU A 60 -5.39 -2.30 -13.57
C GLU A 60 -4.43 -3.44 -13.16
N THR A 61 -3.16 -3.12 -12.96
CA THR A 61 -2.11 -4.07 -12.53
C THR A 61 -1.81 -3.98 -11.04
N SER A 62 -2.51 -3.09 -10.32
CA SER A 62 -2.27 -2.85 -8.91
C SER A 62 -2.94 -3.92 -8.03
N PRO A 63 -2.50 -4.09 -6.77
CA PRO A 63 -3.17 -4.97 -5.81
C PRO A 63 -4.65 -4.63 -5.56
N LEU A 64 -5.08 -3.40 -5.88
CA LEU A 64 -6.46 -2.95 -5.73
C LEU A 64 -7.42 -3.62 -6.72
N MET A 65 -6.93 -4.04 -7.90
CA MET A 65 -7.74 -4.70 -8.94
C MET A 65 -7.70 -6.23 -8.89
N ALA A 66 -6.66 -6.81 -8.31
CA ALA A 66 -6.50 -8.26 -8.21
C ALA A 66 -7.21 -8.89 -6.99
N SER A 67 -8.06 -8.12 -6.30
CA SER A 67 -8.67 -8.45 -5.00
C SER A 67 -10.14 -8.85 -5.10
#